data_AF-A0A521Z130-F1
#
_entry.id   AF-A0A521Z130-F1
#
_cell.length_a   1.000
_cell.length_b   1.000
_cell.length_c   1.000
_cell.angle_alpha   90.00
_cell.angle_beta   90.00
_cell.angle_gamma   90.00
#
_symmetry.space_group_name_H-M   'P 1'
#
loop_
_entity.id
_entity.type
_entity.pdbx_description
1 polymer ?
#
loop_
_entity_poly.entity_id
_entity_poly.type
_entity_poly.pdbx_seq_one_letter_code
_entity_poly.pdbx_strand_id
1 'polypeptide(L)' 'MKALKGSKTHDNLKAAFAGESQANRRYLYFAAKADVEGQNDVSAL' A
#
# COMPACT_ATOMS: atom_id res chain seq x y z
N MET A 1 -7.67 -12.79 -23.97
CA MET A 1 -7.36 -12.91 -22.51
C MET A 1 -8.45 -13.72 -21.84
N LYS A 2 -8.12 -14.64 -20.94
CA LYS A 2 -9.13 -15.42 -20.19
C LYS A 2 -9.80 -14.49 -19.17
N ALA A 3 -11.12 -14.55 -19.03
CA ALA A 3 -11.84 -13.73 -18.06
C ALA A 3 -11.40 -14.11 -16.63
N LEU A 4 -10.97 -13.13 -15.84
CA LEU A 4 -10.50 -13.34 -14.47
C LEU A 4 -11.65 -13.43 -13.47
N LYS A 5 -12.84 -12.90 -13.81
CA LYS A 5 -14.01 -12.85 -12.93
C LYS A 5 -14.37 -14.24 -12.41
N GLY A 6 -14.45 -14.38 -11.09
CA GLY A 6 -14.78 -15.64 -10.41
C GLY A 6 -13.60 -16.61 -10.27
N SER A 7 -12.41 -16.27 -10.73
CA SER A 7 -11.21 -17.06 -10.49
C SER A 7 -10.56 -16.71 -9.15
N LYS A 8 -9.81 -17.66 -8.59
CA LYS A 8 -8.93 -17.42 -7.43
C LYS A 8 -7.94 -16.27 -7.67
N THR A 9 -7.46 -16.11 -8.90
CA THR A 9 -6.56 -15.00 -9.28
C THR A 9 -7.22 -13.65 -9.08
N HIS A 10 -8.50 -13.51 -9.43
CA HIS A 10 -9.22 -12.24 -9.24
C HIS A 10 -9.42 -11.91 -7.76
N ASP A 11 -9.69 -12.91 -6.92
CA ASP A 11 -9.82 -12.69 -5.49
C ASP A 11 -8.47 -12.37 -4.83
N ASN A 12 -7.40 -13.03 -5.27
CA ASN A 12 -6.03 -12.71 -4.86
C ASN A 12 -5.65 -11.27 -5.23
N LEU A 13 -5.99 -10.81 -6.44
CA LEU A 13 -5.71 -9.44 -6.89
C LEU A 13 -6.49 -8.41 -6.04
N LYS A 14 -7.74 -8.70 -5.68
CA LYS A 14 -8.51 -7.84 -4.76
C LYS A 14 -7.87 -7.78 -3.37
N ALA A 15 -7.44 -8.92 -2.84
CA ALA A 15 -6.77 -8.98 -1.54
C ALA A 15 -5.43 -8.22 -1.55
N ALA A 16 -4.63 -8.41 -2.60
CA ALA A 16 -3.38 -7.67 -2.81
C ALA A 16 -3.63 -6.16 -2.90
N PHE A 17 -4.59 -5.73 -3.72
CA PHE A 17 -4.94 -4.32 -3.85
C PHE A 17 -5.37 -3.70 -2.51
N ALA A 18 -6.19 -4.40 -1.73
CA ALA A 18 -6.58 -3.95 -0.41
C ALA A 18 -5.38 -3.88 0.57
N GLY A 19 -4.46 -4.84 0.50
CA GLY A 19 -3.24 -4.86 1.32
C GLY A 19 -2.28 -3.72 0.98
N GLU A 20 -2.00 -3.52 -0.31
CA GLU A 20 -1.13 -2.45 -0.81
C GLU A 20 -1.71 -1.06 -0.54
N SER A 21 -3.03 -0.89 -0.71
CA SER A 21 -3.72 0.36 -0.37
C SER A 21 -3.56 0.72 1.11
N GLN A 22 -3.66 -0.27 2.00
CA GLN A 22 -3.45 -0.07 3.44
C GLN A 22 -1.98 0.19 3.77
N ALA A 23 -1.06 -0.51 3.11
CA ALA A 23 0.38 -0.30 3.30
C ALA A 23 0.81 1.10 2.87
N ASN A 24 0.35 1.56 1.70
CA ASN A 24 0.62 2.91 1.20
C ASN A 24 0.16 3.99 2.20
N ARG A 25 -1.06 3.87 2.73
CA ARG A 25 -1.55 4.80 3.77
C ARG A 25 -0.68 4.81 5.02
N ARG A 26 -0.22 3.64 5.48
CA ARG A 26 0.69 3.56 6.64
C ARG A 26 2.03 4.20 6.35
N TYR A 27 2.59 3.97 5.16
CA TYR A 27 3.85 4.59 4.77
C TYR A 27 3.74 6.11 4.72
N LEU A 28 2.66 6.66 4.14
CA LEU A 28 2.44 8.12 4.14
C LEU A 28 2.32 8.69 5.56
N TYR A 29 1.64 7.97 6.45
CA TYR A 29 1.56 8.36 7.86
C TYR A 29 2.95 8.35 8.53
N PHE A 30 3.76 7.31 8.32
CA PHE A 30 5.09 7.22 8.90
C PHE A 30 6.05 8.25 8.32
N ALA A 31 5.98 8.51 7.02
CA ALA A 31 6.72 9.58 6.35
C ALA A 31 6.41 10.94 6.98
N ALA A 32 5.13 11.30 7.10
CA ALA A 32 4.70 12.53 7.75
C ALA A 32 5.12 12.60 9.23
N LYS A 33 5.10 11.46 9.94
CA LYS A 33 5.53 11.39 11.33
C LYS A 33 7.05 11.59 11.47
N ALA A 34 7.84 10.99 10.59
CA ALA A 34 9.28 11.15 10.52
C ALA A 34 9.69 12.59 10.20
N ASP A 35 8.95 13.27 9.31
CA ASP A 35 9.16 14.70 9.01
C ASP A 35 8.99 15.57 10.27
N VAL A 36 7.89 15.36 11.01
CA VAL A 36 7.61 16.07 12.28
C VAL A 36 8.67 15.79 13.34
N GLU A 37 9.24 14.59 13.37
CA GLU A 37 10.31 14.20 14.31
C GLU A 37 11.72 14.62 13.83
N GLY A 38 11.84 15.25 12.65
CA GLY A 38 13.11 15.70 12.08
C GLY A 38 13.97 14.58 11.49
N GLN A 39 13.41 13.40 11.25
CA GLN A 39 14.08 12.25 10.63
C GLN A 39 14.01 12.33 9.09
N ASN A 40 14.59 13.38 8.53
CA ASN A 40 14.43 13.73 7.11
C ASN A 40 14.93 12.63 6.14
N ASP A 41 15.92 11.84 6.54
CA ASP A 41 16.48 10.77 5.70
C ASP A 41 15.47 9.63 5.42
N VAL A 42 14.42 9.52 6.24
CA VAL A 42 13.40 8.46 6.16
C VAL A 42 11.97 9.00 6.05
N SER A 43 11.80 10.33 5.98
CA SER A 43 10.49 10.96 5.81
C SER A 43 10.04 11.05 4.35
N ALA A 44 10.94 10.84 3.38
CA ALA A 44 10.60 10.87 1.97
C ALA A 44 9.89 9.57 1.53
N LEU A 45 8.63 9.69 1.11
CA LEU A 45 7.85 8.64 0.46
C LEU A 45 7.12 9.18 -0.77
#